data_AF-A0A7Y2L320-F1
#
_entry.id   AF-A0A7Y2L320-F1
#
_cell.length_a   1.000
_cell.length_b   1.000
_cell.length_c   1.000
_cell.angle_alpha   90.00
_cell.angle_beta   90.00
_cell.angle_gamma   90.00
#
_symmetry.space_group_name_H-M   'P 1'
#
loop_
_entity.id
_entity.type
_entity.pdbx_description
1 polymer ?
#
loop_
_entity_poly.entity_id
_entity_poly.type
_entity_poly.pdbx_seq_one_letter_code
_entity_poly.pdbx_strand_id
1 'polypeptide(L)'
;MIHGERFFGRLLGGFGEQAPESPGLQWRTDAGIQLVLDPQGRVIDAHGLQRFGLGLATGEGTPRLLLDYLVPGSTQALEGVPADWTGHSLDLDFQGPGLNVLNTRGWVQPQGDHWLLQLLDISDLRRHSQQAGNREQCMQLALSITQQLRQCSAARLPEVIHEALRCVAQQWRVPCVALAVRSDTALGWRLYSAYHAFDAPLLWTSGQTVGEVLDDLDATAPRHINADLERSRSPLLNSLFGNADGLLVPYRDQ
;
A
#
# COMPACT_ATOMS: atom_id res chain seq x y z
N MET A 1 -15.62 -49.96 -17.57
CA MET A 1 -14.71 -48.98 -16.95
C MET A 1 -13.62 -48.63 -17.95
N ILE A 2 -13.00 -47.46 -17.80
CA ILE A 2 -12.08 -46.74 -18.71
C ILE A 2 -12.81 -45.75 -19.65
N HIS A 3 -12.89 -44.50 -19.20
CA HIS A 3 -13.32 -43.34 -19.98
C HIS A 3 -12.35 -42.19 -19.66
N GLY A 4 -11.52 -41.79 -20.63
CA GLY A 4 -10.54 -40.73 -20.37
C GLY A 4 -9.53 -40.45 -21.49
N GLU A 5 -9.92 -40.46 -22.77
CA GLU A 5 -8.98 -40.16 -23.87
C GLU A 5 -9.58 -39.31 -25.00
N ARG A 6 -10.40 -38.30 -24.68
CA ARG A 6 -10.90 -37.34 -25.70
C ARG A 6 -10.64 -35.87 -25.42
N PHE A 7 -9.74 -35.53 -24.50
CA PHE A 7 -9.47 -34.13 -24.13
C PHE A 7 -8.14 -33.53 -24.62
N PHE A 8 -7.23 -34.31 -25.22
CA PHE A 8 -5.92 -33.79 -25.63
C PHE A 8 -5.74 -33.52 -27.13
N GLY A 9 -6.73 -33.85 -27.98
CA GLY A 9 -6.63 -33.67 -29.44
C GLY A 9 -6.90 -32.25 -29.96
N ARG A 10 -7.22 -31.28 -29.11
CA ARG A 10 -7.49 -29.88 -29.50
C ARG A 10 -6.35 -28.91 -29.20
N LEU A 11 -5.22 -29.39 -28.69
CA LEU A 11 -4.05 -28.57 -28.33
C LEU A 11 -2.95 -28.49 -29.39
N LEU A 12 -3.13 -29.12 -30.56
CA LEU A 12 -2.18 -29.06 -31.68
C LEU A 12 -2.93 -28.90 -33.01
N GLY A 13 -3.58 -27.74 -33.19
CA GLY A 13 -4.13 -27.29 -34.47
C GLY A 13 -3.18 -26.28 -35.10
N GLY A 14 -2.63 -26.64 -36.26
CA GLY A 14 -1.52 -26.01 -36.96
C GLY A 14 -1.49 -24.48 -37.03
N PHE A 15 -0.27 -23.96 -36.96
CA PHE A 15 0.13 -22.66 -37.52
C PHE A 15 -0.12 -22.69 -39.04
N GLY A 16 -1.35 -22.36 -39.43
CA GLY A 16 -1.66 -21.85 -40.75
C GLY A 16 -1.28 -20.38 -40.76
N GLU A 17 -0.19 -20.07 -41.46
CA GLU A 17 0.31 -18.75 -41.76
C GLU A 17 -0.76 -17.95 -42.52
N GLN A 18 -1.57 -17.20 -41.77
CA GLN A 18 -2.28 -16.03 -42.30
C GLN A 18 -1.99 -14.90 -41.34
N ALA A 19 -1.10 -13.99 -41.76
CA ALA A 19 -0.96 -12.69 -41.15
C ALA A 19 -2.35 -12.05 -41.09
N PRO A 20 -2.87 -11.68 -39.91
CA PRO A 20 -4.09 -10.91 -39.86
C PRO A 20 -3.79 -9.57 -40.54
N GLU A 21 -4.39 -9.36 -41.72
CA GLU A 21 -4.52 -8.02 -42.31
C GLU A 21 -5.00 -7.10 -41.20
N SER A 22 -4.21 -6.06 -40.92
CA SER A 22 -4.49 -5.12 -39.84
C SER A 22 -5.90 -4.56 -40.03
N PRO A 23 -6.87 -4.93 -39.18
CA PRO A 23 -8.12 -4.20 -39.16
C PRO A 23 -7.72 -2.80 -38.69
N GLY A 24 -7.98 -1.78 -39.51
CA GLY A 24 -7.74 -0.39 -39.13
C GLY A 24 -8.25 -0.20 -37.70
N LEU A 25 -7.30 0.04 -36.79
CA LEU A 25 -7.53 0.05 -35.35
C LEU A 25 -8.50 1.18 -35.06
N GLN A 26 -9.79 0.86 -35.03
CA GLN A 26 -10.81 1.73 -34.48
C GLN A 26 -10.39 2.00 -33.05
N TRP A 27 -10.07 3.26 -32.75
CA TRP A 27 -9.85 3.76 -31.40
C TRP A 27 -11.05 3.36 -30.54
N ARG A 28 -10.93 2.23 -29.83
CA ARG A 28 -11.93 1.84 -28.83
C ARG A 28 -11.68 2.76 -27.64
N THR A 29 -12.43 3.85 -27.62
CA THR A 29 -12.43 4.91 -26.61
C THR A 29 -13.03 4.46 -25.27
N ASP A 30 -13.36 3.19 -25.11
CA ASP A 30 -13.91 2.64 -23.87
C ASP A 30 -12.77 2.30 -22.90
N ALA A 31 -12.48 3.25 -22.01
CA ALA A 31 -11.81 3.09 -20.72
C ALA A 31 -10.30 2.72 -20.71
N GLY A 32 -9.46 3.36 -21.53
CA GLY A 32 -8.00 3.28 -21.38
C GLY A 32 -7.25 4.57 -21.71
N ILE A 33 -6.02 4.69 -21.21
CA ILE A 33 -5.03 5.68 -21.63
C ILE A 33 -4.27 5.08 -22.81
N GLN A 34 -4.06 5.84 -23.88
CA GLN A 34 -3.30 5.40 -25.03
C GLN A 34 -2.20 6.42 -25.31
N LEU A 35 -0.95 5.99 -25.36
CA LEU A 35 0.19 6.85 -25.67
C LEU A 35 0.83 6.39 -26.97
N VAL A 36 1.12 7.33 -27.84
CA VAL A 36 1.93 7.09 -29.05
C VAL A 36 3.37 7.44 -28.70
N LEU A 37 4.29 6.53 -28.99
CA LEU A 37 5.71 6.67 -28.69
C LEU A 37 6.55 6.68 -29.97
N ASP A 38 7.61 7.49 -29.97
CA ASP A 38 8.68 7.41 -30.97
C ASP A 38 9.56 6.17 -30.74
N PRO A 39 10.46 5.80 -31.68
CA PRO A 39 11.36 4.67 -31.49
C PRO A 39 12.35 4.80 -30.33
N GLN A 40 12.48 5.99 -29.72
CA GLN A 40 13.31 6.26 -28.55
C GLN A 40 12.50 6.27 -27.24
N GLY A 41 11.19 6.01 -27.28
CA GLY A 41 10.32 5.99 -26.11
C GLY A 41 9.84 7.36 -25.64
N ARG A 42 9.87 8.39 -26.52
CA ARG A 42 9.25 9.69 -26.22
C ARG A 42 7.77 9.69 -26.56
N VAL A 43 6.97 10.34 -25.71
CA VAL A 43 5.52 10.48 -25.92
C VAL A 43 5.27 11.57 -26.95
N ILE A 44 4.72 11.19 -28.10
CA ILE A 44 4.39 12.08 -29.23
C ILE A 44 2.92 12.46 -29.25
N ASP A 45 2.03 11.55 -28.84
CA ASP A 45 0.62 11.85 -28.68
C ASP A 45 0.02 11.03 -27.53
N ALA A 46 -1.10 11.49 -26.99
CA ALA A 46 -1.84 10.82 -25.94
C ALA A 46 -3.34 10.90 -26.22
N HIS A 47 -4.03 9.77 -26.13
CA HIS A 47 -5.48 9.64 -26.30
C HIS A 47 -6.14 8.99 -25.08
N GLY A 48 -7.47 9.06 -25.03
CA GLY A 48 -8.28 8.55 -23.91
C GLY A 48 -8.65 9.63 -22.88
N LEU A 49 -9.77 9.45 -22.20
CA LEU A 49 -10.30 10.44 -21.24
C LEU A 49 -9.47 10.54 -19.95
N GLN A 50 -8.75 9.47 -19.59
CA GLN A 50 -7.92 9.43 -18.38
C GLN A 50 -6.56 10.14 -18.56
N ARG A 51 -6.20 10.55 -19.79
CA ARG A 51 -4.94 11.27 -20.07
C ARG A 51 -4.82 12.61 -19.37
N PHE A 52 -5.95 13.27 -19.08
CA PHE A 52 -5.97 14.61 -18.49
C PHE A 52 -5.41 14.66 -17.07
N GLY A 53 -5.38 13.53 -16.36
CA GLY A 53 -4.80 13.42 -15.02
C GLY A 53 -3.28 13.21 -15.00
N LEU A 54 -2.63 13.03 -16.15
CA LEU A 54 -1.22 12.63 -16.25
C LEU A 54 -0.26 13.79 -16.51
N GLY A 55 -0.75 15.03 -16.64
CA GLY A 55 0.09 16.18 -16.98
C GLY A 55 0.82 16.03 -18.32
N LEU A 56 0.34 15.14 -19.20
CA LEU A 56 0.88 14.94 -20.54
C LEU A 56 0.63 16.21 -21.35
N ALA A 57 1.72 16.89 -21.73
CA ALA A 57 1.64 18.09 -22.56
C ALA A 57 1.17 17.70 -23.96
N THR A 58 -0.13 17.81 -24.24
CA THR A 58 -0.67 17.65 -25.58
C THR A 58 -0.52 18.97 -26.33
N GLY A 59 0.43 19.01 -27.26
CA GLY A 59 0.62 20.13 -28.21
C GLY A 59 1.62 21.18 -27.75
N GLU A 60 2.58 21.47 -28.64
CA GLU A 60 3.55 22.60 -28.63
C GLU A 60 4.86 22.45 -27.82
N GLY A 61 5.07 21.37 -27.07
CA GLY A 61 6.35 21.09 -26.39
C GLY A 61 7.22 20.04 -27.10
N THR A 62 8.54 20.07 -26.86
CA THR A 62 9.44 18.98 -27.26
C THR A 62 8.97 17.67 -26.61
N PRO A 63 8.83 16.56 -27.37
CA PRO A 63 8.46 15.26 -26.82
C PRO A 63 9.39 14.86 -25.67
N ARG A 64 8.80 14.47 -24.54
CA ARG A 64 9.56 13.99 -23.36
C ARG A 64 9.59 12.48 -23.33
N LEU A 65 10.58 11.91 -22.65
CA LEU A 65 10.67 10.47 -22.50
C LEU A 65 9.51 9.99 -21.64
N LEU A 66 8.96 8.81 -21.94
CA LEU A 66 7.91 8.18 -21.14
C LEU A 66 8.32 8.10 -19.65
N LEU A 67 9.61 7.85 -19.40
CA LEU A 67 10.23 7.81 -18.08
C LEU A 67 9.99 9.09 -17.27
N ASP A 68 9.96 10.26 -17.91
CA ASP A 68 9.83 11.56 -17.25
C ASP A 68 8.43 11.77 -16.63
N TYR A 69 7.47 10.93 -16.99
CA TYR A 69 6.10 10.95 -16.46
C TYR A 69 5.88 9.94 -15.32
N LEU A 70 6.86 9.07 -15.05
CA LEU A 70 6.75 7.99 -14.07
C LEU A 70 7.36 8.36 -12.72
N VAL A 71 6.87 7.71 -11.67
CA VAL A 71 7.54 7.71 -10.37
C VAL A 71 8.87 6.93 -10.47
N PRO A 72 9.94 7.32 -9.76
CA PRO A 72 11.26 6.69 -9.89
C PRO A 72 11.29 5.16 -9.69
N GLY A 73 10.36 4.61 -8.91
CA GLY A 73 10.26 3.16 -8.62
C GLY A 73 9.63 2.31 -9.72
N SER A 74 9.08 2.92 -10.79
CA SER A 74 8.36 2.21 -11.86
C SER A 74 9.17 2.03 -13.15
N THR A 75 10.45 2.37 -13.10
CA THR A 75 11.30 2.59 -14.28
C THR A 75 11.91 1.31 -14.83
N GLN A 76 11.97 0.25 -14.02
CA GLN A 76 12.54 -1.04 -14.42
C GLN A 76 11.77 -1.69 -15.59
N ALA A 77 10.46 -1.44 -15.69
CA ALA A 77 9.66 -1.94 -16.81
C ALA A 77 10.02 -1.30 -18.17
N LEU A 78 10.77 -0.20 -18.16
CA LEU A 78 11.12 0.59 -19.35
C LEU A 78 12.63 0.55 -19.68
N GLU A 79 13.33 -0.51 -19.29
CA GLU A 79 14.71 -0.72 -19.76
C GLU A 79 14.72 -0.98 -21.27
N GLY A 80 15.60 -0.30 -22.02
CA GLY A 80 15.69 -0.42 -23.48
C GLY A 80 14.82 0.57 -24.26
N VAL A 81 14.40 0.17 -25.45
CA VAL A 81 13.53 0.96 -26.36
C VAL A 81 12.16 0.30 -26.51
N PRO A 82 11.13 0.99 -27.04
CA PRO A 82 9.79 0.40 -27.20
C PRO A 82 9.72 -0.93 -27.95
N ALA A 83 10.68 -1.20 -28.86
CA ALA A 83 10.79 -2.49 -29.52
C ALA A 83 11.07 -3.65 -28.54
N ASP A 84 11.89 -3.40 -27.52
CA ASP A 84 12.26 -4.39 -26.49
C ASP A 84 11.09 -4.69 -25.55
N TRP A 85 10.14 -3.74 -25.42
CA TRP A 85 8.98 -3.87 -24.54
C TRP A 85 7.85 -4.71 -25.15
N THR A 86 7.94 -5.02 -26.44
CA THR A 86 6.92 -5.81 -27.13
C THR A 86 6.73 -7.19 -26.53
N GLY A 87 5.47 -7.61 -26.44
CA GLY A 87 5.11 -8.90 -25.84
C GLY A 87 5.19 -8.95 -24.31
N HIS A 88 5.64 -7.88 -23.65
CA HIS A 88 5.67 -7.76 -22.19
C HIS A 88 4.46 -6.98 -21.67
N SER A 89 3.99 -7.36 -20.48
CA SER A 89 3.04 -6.53 -19.73
C SER A 89 3.84 -5.52 -18.90
N LEU A 90 3.51 -4.24 -19.06
CA LEU A 90 4.18 -3.14 -18.39
C LEU A 90 3.30 -2.61 -17.27
N ASP A 91 3.79 -2.67 -16.03
CA ASP A 91 3.20 -1.98 -14.90
C ASP A 91 3.86 -0.62 -14.74
N LEU A 92 3.12 0.45 -15.03
CA LEU A 92 3.62 1.81 -15.05
C LEU A 92 2.86 2.67 -14.04
N ASP A 93 3.59 3.31 -13.13
CA ASP A 93 3.07 4.20 -12.11
C ASP A 93 3.37 5.65 -12.50
N PHE A 94 2.32 6.37 -12.92
CA PHE A 94 2.44 7.75 -13.38
C PHE A 94 2.28 8.75 -12.22
N GLN A 95 3.07 9.82 -12.27
CA GLN A 95 2.94 10.93 -11.33
C GLN A 95 1.73 11.81 -11.71
N GLY A 96 0.66 11.75 -10.93
CA GLY A 96 -0.52 12.60 -11.05
C GLY A 96 -0.44 13.89 -10.22
N PRO A 97 -1.44 14.78 -10.35
CA PRO A 97 -1.53 16.02 -9.58
C PRO A 97 -1.71 15.74 -8.08
N GLY A 98 -1.12 16.61 -7.25
CA GLY A 98 -1.29 16.54 -5.78
C GLY A 98 -0.61 15.33 -5.13
N LEU A 99 0.51 14.85 -5.68
CA LEU A 99 1.26 13.66 -5.24
C LEU A 99 0.50 12.32 -5.38
N ASN A 100 -0.66 12.30 -6.06
CA ASN A 100 -1.34 11.05 -6.37
C ASN A 100 -0.58 10.27 -7.44
N VAL A 101 -0.54 8.96 -7.30
CA VAL A 101 0.08 8.05 -8.28
C VAL A 101 -1.04 7.29 -9.00
N LEU A 102 -1.05 7.34 -10.33
CA LEU A 102 -1.94 6.52 -11.14
C LEU A 102 -1.23 5.21 -11.47
N ASN A 103 -1.76 4.10 -10.98
CA ASN A 103 -1.20 2.79 -11.26
C ASN A 103 -1.84 2.23 -12.53
N THR A 104 -1.01 1.92 -13.52
CA THR A 104 -1.49 1.42 -14.80
C THR A 104 -0.82 0.12 -15.18
N ARG A 105 -1.55 -0.72 -15.93
CA ARG A 105 -1.00 -1.89 -16.59
C ARG A 105 -1.29 -1.80 -18.07
N GLY A 106 -0.28 -2.07 -18.88
CA GLY A 106 -0.38 -1.94 -20.31
C GLY A 106 0.49 -2.89 -21.09
N TRP A 107 0.44 -2.71 -22.40
CA TRP A 107 1.29 -3.39 -23.37
C TRP A 107 1.60 -2.44 -24.52
N VAL A 108 2.71 -2.74 -25.20
CA VAL A 108 3.19 -1.98 -26.35
C VAL A 108 2.97 -2.80 -27.61
N GLN A 109 2.49 -2.14 -28.66
CA GLN A 109 2.31 -2.74 -29.98
C GLN A 109 2.87 -1.82 -31.08
N PRO A 110 3.46 -2.38 -32.15
CA PRO A 110 3.98 -1.59 -33.25
C PRO A 110 2.82 -1.00 -34.07
N GLN A 111 2.94 0.26 -34.47
CA GLN A 111 1.97 0.96 -35.32
C GLN A 111 2.71 1.81 -36.36
N GLY A 112 3.02 1.21 -37.50
CA GLY A 112 3.84 1.86 -38.54
C GLY A 112 5.24 2.18 -38.01
N ASP A 113 5.66 3.44 -38.14
CA ASP A 113 6.95 3.93 -37.63
C ASP A 113 6.92 4.31 -36.14
N HIS A 114 5.79 4.07 -35.47
CA HIS A 114 5.54 4.43 -34.08
C HIS A 114 5.14 3.22 -33.24
N TRP A 115 5.04 3.44 -31.93
CA TRP A 115 4.60 2.44 -30.98
C TRP A 115 3.35 2.93 -30.25
N LEU A 116 2.33 2.08 -30.16
CA LEU A 116 1.15 2.36 -29.36
C LEU A 116 1.27 1.64 -28.01
N LEU A 117 1.31 2.41 -26.94
CA LEU A 117 1.23 1.95 -25.56
C LEU A 117 -0.22 2.09 -25.07
N GLN A 118 -0.87 0.96 -24.82
CA GLN A 118 -2.24 0.92 -24.29
C GLN A 118 -2.20 0.60 -22.81
N LEU A 119 -2.84 1.42 -21.99
CA LEU A 119 -2.76 1.39 -20.54
C LEU A 119 -4.16 1.37 -19.93
N LEU A 120 -4.33 0.51 -18.93
CA LEU A 120 -5.53 0.40 -18.10
C LEU A 120 -5.21 0.90 -16.70
N ASP A 121 -6.09 1.71 -16.14
CA ASP A 121 -6.03 2.07 -14.72
C ASP A 121 -6.35 0.84 -13.87
N ILE A 122 -5.40 0.46 -13.02
CA ILE A 122 -5.50 -0.66 -12.06
C ILE A 122 -5.34 -0.19 -10.61
N SER A 123 -5.52 1.12 -10.36
CA SER A 123 -5.31 1.73 -9.05
C SER A 123 -6.24 1.14 -7.98
N ASP A 124 -7.49 0.84 -8.35
CA ASP A 124 -8.47 0.18 -7.48
C ASP A 124 -8.07 -1.27 -7.16
N LEU A 125 -7.64 -2.03 -8.17
CA LEU A 125 -7.18 -3.40 -8.03
C LEU A 125 -5.94 -3.48 -7.13
N ARG A 126 -4.94 -2.61 -7.33
CA ARG A 126 -3.76 -2.54 -6.46
C ARG A 126 -4.13 -2.18 -5.03
N ARG A 127 -5.03 -1.19 -4.85
CA ARG A 127 -5.51 -0.79 -3.52
C ARG A 127 -6.22 -1.94 -2.80
N HIS A 128 -7.12 -2.66 -3.48
CA HIS A 128 -7.80 -3.81 -2.92
C HIS A 128 -6.84 -4.94 -2.56
N SER A 129 -5.87 -5.24 -3.43
CA SER A 129 -4.84 -6.25 -3.16
C SER A 129 -3.98 -5.87 -1.94
N GLN A 130 -3.54 -4.61 -1.86
CA GLN A 130 -2.77 -4.11 -0.71
C GLN A 130 -3.59 -4.15 0.58
N GLN A 131 -4.86 -3.75 0.54
CA GLN A 131 -5.75 -3.78 1.69
C GLN A 131 -6.01 -5.22 2.17
N ALA A 132 -6.23 -6.15 1.24
CA ALA A 132 -6.40 -7.57 1.55
C ALA A 132 -5.12 -8.14 2.18
N GLY A 133 -3.95 -7.86 1.62
CA GLY A 133 -2.67 -8.28 2.17
C GLY A 133 -2.40 -7.71 3.57
N ASN A 134 -2.70 -6.43 3.79
CA ASN A 134 -2.58 -5.82 5.13
C ASN A 134 -3.51 -6.51 6.15
N ARG A 135 -4.77 -6.75 5.76
CA ARG A 135 -5.73 -7.46 6.62
C ARG A 135 -5.25 -8.87 6.96
N GLU A 136 -4.72 -9.60 5.98
CA GLU A 136 -4.18 -10.94 6.18
C GLU A 136 -3.00 -10.92 7.16
N GLN A 137 -2.03 -10.01 6.96
CA GLN A 137 -0.89 -9.86 7.86
C GLN A 137 -1.32 -9.51 9.30
N CYS A 138 -2.27 -8.58 9.45
CA CYS A 138 -2.82 -8.23 10.76
C CYS A 138 -3.51 -9.44 11.43
N MET A 139 -4.25 -10.23 10.67
CA MET A 139 -4.89 -11.44 11.17
C MET A 139 -3.87 -12.50 11.60
N GLN A 140 -2.82 -12.73 10.81
CA GLN A 140 -1.74 -13.65 11.15
C GLN A 140 -1.02 -13.22 12.43
N LEU A 141 -0.73 -11.93 12.59
CA LEU A 141 -0.13 -11.38 13.80
C LEU A 141 -1.04 -11.59 15.02
N ALA A 142 -2.33 -11.27 14.90
CA ALA A 142 -3.29 -11.45 15.99
C ALA A 142 -3.42 -12.92 16.42
N LEU A 143 -3.44 -13.84 15.46
CA LEU A 143 -3.45 -15.29 15.73
C LEU A 143 -2.18 -15.75 16.45
N SER A 144 -1.02 -15.29 15.98
CA SER A 144 0.28 -15.60 16.60
C SER A 144 0.34 -15.13 18.05
N ILE A 145 -0.02 -13.86 18.31
CA ILE A 145 -0.05 -13.30 19.67
C ILE A 145 -1.03 -14.07 20.55
N THR A 146 -2.23 -14.35 20.04
CA THR A 146 -3.25 -15.12 20.79
C THR A 146 -2.75 -16.51 21.17
N GLN A 147 -2.07 -17.20 20.24
CA GLN A 147 -1.50 -18.51 20.50
C GLN A 147 -0.41 -18.43 21.58
N GLN A 148 0.49 -17.45 21.50
CA GLN A 148 1.53 -17.24 22.51
C GLN A 148 0.94 -16.96 23.89
N LEU A 149 -0.09 -16.12 23.97
CA LEU A 149 -0.77 -15.81 25.23
C LEU A 149 -1.49 -17.02 25.83
N ARG A 150 -2.13 -17.86 25.01
CA ARG A 150 -2.79 -19.09 25.49
C ARG A 150 -1.82 -20.13 26.06
N GLN A 151 -0.59 -20.16 25.56
CA GLN A 151 0.43 -21.13 25.98
C GLN A 151 1.35 -20.58 27.09
N CYS A 152 1.23 -19.29 27.43
CA CYS A 152 2.11 -18.66 28.42
C CYS A 152 1.65 -18.95 29.86
N SER A 153 2.62 -19.16 30.76
CA SER A 153 2.39 -19.13 32.20
C SER A 153 2.37 -17.68 32.70
N ALA A 154 1.71 -17.41 33.82
CA ALA A 154 1.67 -16.08 34.44
C ALA A 154 3.06 -15.43 34.65
N ALA A 155 4.08 -16.22 35.00
CA ALA A 155 5.45 -15.72 35.19
C ALA A 155 6.11 -15.18 33.90
N ARG A 156 5.73 -15.73 32.74
CA ARG A 156 6.27 -15.36 31.43
C ARG A 156 5.42 -14.32 30.71
N LEU A 157 4.24 -13.99 31.25
CA LEU A 157 3.33 -13.03 30.64
C LEU A 157 3.97 -11.67 30.35
N PRO A 158 4.81 -11.07 31.24
CA PRO A 158 5.45 -9.79 30.94
C PRO A 158 6.37 -9.86 29.70
N GLU A 159 7.15 -10.94 29.57
CA GLU A 159 8.05 -11.17 28.44
C GLU A 159 7.26 -11.36 27.13
N VAL A 160 6.21 -12.19 27.16
CA VAL A 160 5.38 -12.48 25.99
C VAL A 160 4.64 -11.22 25.52
N ILE A 161 4.13 -10.39 26.45
CA ILE A 161 3.48 -9.13 26.09
C ILE A 161 4.49 -8.13 25.52
N HIS A 162 5.69 -8.02 26.10
CA HIS A 162 6.72 -7.15 25.53
C HIS A 162 7.09 -7.55 24.09
N GLU A 163 7.24 -8.85 23.84
CA GLU A 163 7.49 -9.38 22.49
C GLU A 163 6.32 -9.09 21.54
N ALA A 164 5.08 -9.28 22.01
CA ALA A 164 3.89 -8.95 21.22
C ALA A 164 3.85 -7.47 20.84
N LEU A 165 4.17 -6.56 21.76
CA LEU A 165 4.27 -5.13 21.49
C LEU A 165 5.36 -4.80 20.47
N ARG A 166 6.51 -5.49 20.52
CA ARG A 166 7.56 -5.36 19.51
C ARG A 166 7.07 -5.76 18.12
N CYS A 167 6.40 -6.91 18.00
CA CYS A 167 5.85 -7.37 16.72
C CYS A 167 4.81 -6.40 16.16
N VAL A 168 3.93 -5.84 17.02
CA VAL A 168 2.96 -4.81 16.63
C VAL A 168 3.67 -3.54 16.16
N ALA A 169 4.68 -3.07 16.90
CA ALA A 169 5.44 -1.87 16.56
C ALA A 169 6.12 -2.00 15.18
N GLN A 170 6.70 -3.18 14.89
CA GLN A 170 7.33 -3.48 13.60
C GLN A 170 6.30 -3.53 12.46
N GLN A 171 5.16 -4.18 12.67
CA GLN A 171 4.10 -4.29 11.66
C GLN A 171 3.49 -2.92 11.32
N TRP A 172 3.27 -2.08 12.32
CA TRP A 172 2.71 -0.73 12.14
C TRP A 172 3.76 0.34 11.83
N ARG A 173 5.04 -0.03 11.87
CA ARG A 173 6.19 0.88 11.67
C ARG A 173 6.14 2.09 12.60
N VAL A 174 5.79 1.86 13.87
CA VAL A 174 5.77 2.90 14.90
C VAL A 174 6.96 2.73 15.85
N PRO A 175 7.59 3.83 16.32
CA PRO A 175 8.81 3.75 17.11
C PRO A 175 8.58 3.26 18.54
N CYS A 176 7.40 3.54 19.12
CA CYS A 176 7.05 3.19 20.49
C CYS A 176 5.61 2.67 20.54
N VAL A 177 5.36 1.64 21.37
CA VAL A 177 4.01 1.12 21.67
C VAL A 177 3.96 0.73 23.13
N ALA A 178 2.87 1.09 23.83
CA ALA A 178 2.65 0.70 25.21
C ALA A 178 1.24 0.14 25.41
N LEU A 179 1.11 -0.81 26.35
CA LEU A 179 -0.16 -1.33 26.81
C LEU A 179 -0.51 -0.72 28.16
N ALA A 180 -1.52 0.14 28.17
CA ALA A 180 -2.10 0.67 29.40
C ALA A 180 -3.22 -0.25 29.89
N VAL A 181 -3.20 -0.57 31.18
CA VAL A 181 -4.24 -1.36 31.85
C VAL A 181 -4.78 -0.53 33.00
N ARG A 182 -6.10 -0.43 33.11
CA ARG A 182 -6.74 0.21 34.25
C ARG A 182 -6.55 -0.68 35.48
N SER A 183 -6.01 -0.12 36.55
CA SER A 183 -5.95 -0.81 37.83
C SER A 183 -7.27 -0.61 38.58
N ASP A 184 -7.73 -1.64 39.29
CA ASP A 184 -8.86 -1.53 40.23
C ASP A 184 -8.47 -0.77 41.51
N THR A 185 -7.20 -0.40 41.66
CA THR A 185 -6.71 0.42 42.77
C THR A 185 -6.88 1.91 42.46
N ALA A 186 -6.83 2.76 43.49
CA ALA A 186 -6.93 4.23 43.37
C ALA A 186 -5.82 4.90 42.53
N LEU A 187 -4.89 4.15 41.96
CA LEU A 187 -3.79 4.64 41.12
C LEU A 187 -4.20 4.83 39.64
N GLY A 188 -5.43 4.44 39.25
CA GLY A 188 -5.95 4.65 37.90
C GLY A 188 -5.24 3.78 36.85
N TRP A 189 -4.86 4.39 35.73
CA TRP A 189 -4.19 3.70 34.62
C TRP A 189 -2.71 3.46 34.91
N ARG A 190 -2.22 2.27 34.54
CA ARG A 190 -0.80 1.92 34.57
C ARG A 190 -0.34 1.35 33.24
N LEU A 191 0.89 1.64 32.83
CA LEU A 191 1.52 1.00 31.68
C LEU A 191 2.00 -0.38 32.11
N TYR A 192 1.32 -1.43 31.66
CA TYR A 192 1.70 -2.81 31.97
C TYR A 192 3.01 -3.20 31.27
N SER A 193 3.17 -2.81 30.00
CA SER A 193 4.38 -3.03 29.23
C SER A 193 4.55 -1.90 28.22
N ALA A 194 5.79 -1.53 27.94
CA ALA A 194 6.16 -0.57 26.92
C ALA A 194 7.31 -1.13 26.07
N TYR A 195 7.21 -0.93 24.76
CA TYR A 195 8.25 -1.17 23.77
C TYR A 195 8.71 0.15 23.18
N HIS A 196 10.02 0.29 22.97
CA HIS A 196 10.66 1.39 22.27
C HIS A 196 11.73 0.83 21.33
N ALA A 197 11.82 1.37 20.12
CA ALA A 197 12.92 1.06 19.20
C ALA A 197 14.25 1.63 19.73
N PHE A 198 15.37 1.12 19.22
CA PHE A 198 16.72 1.43 19.71
C PHE A 198 17.07 2.93 19.68
N ASP A 199 16.58 3.66 18.69
CA ASP A 199 16.81 5.09 18.48
C ASP A 199 15.60 5.97 18.85
N ALA A 200 14.56 5.38 19.43
CA ALA A 200 13.35 6.08 19.77
C ALA A 200 13.44 6.75 21.16
N PRO A 201 12.75 7.89 21.37
CA PRO A 201 12.68 8.51 22.68
C PRO A 201 12.01 7.56 23.69
N LEU A 202 12.58 7.48 24.89
CA LEU A 202 12.02 6.70 26.00
C LEU A 202 10.84 7.46 26.62
N LEU A 203 9.69 7.42 25.93
CA LEU A 203 8.46 8.09 26.37
C LEU A 203 7.80 7.39 27.56
N TRP A 204 7.89 6.05 27.58
CA TRP A 204 7.11 5.19 28.46
C TRP A 204 7.97 4.11 29.09
N THR A 205 7.70 3.82 30.37
CA THR A 205 8.35 2.73 31.10
C THR A 205 7.31 1.72 31.61
N SER A 206 7.63 0.43 31.53
CA SER A 206 6.80 -0.63 32.12
C SER A 206 6.63 -0.43 33.62
N GLY A 207 5.39 -0.48 34.11
CA GLY A 207 5.02 -0.20 35.50
C GLY A 207 4.72 1.27 35.82
N GLN A 208 4.92 2.19 34.88
CA GLN A 208 4.63 3.62 35.07
C GLN A 208 3.13 3.85 35.33
N THR A 209 2.81 4.57 36.40
CA THR A 209 1.45 5.05 36.67
C THR A 209 1.15 6.27 35.81
N VAL A 210 0.05 6.23 35.07
CA VAL A 210 -0.45 7.31 34.20
C VAL A 210 -1.58 8.09 34.88
N GLY A 211 -2.19 7.53 35.93
CA GLY A 211 -3.26 8.18 36.68
C GLY A 211 -4.57 8.20 35.89
N GLU A 212 -5.29 9.31 35.94
CA GLU A 212 -6.64 9.47 35.35
C GLU A 212 -6.61 10.06 33.93
N VAL A 213 -5.42 10.31 33.36
CA VAL A 213 -5.25 10.97 32.04
C VAL A 213 -5.99 10.25 30.91
N LEU A 214 -6.25 8.95 31.06
CA LEU A 214 -6.93 8.11 30.08
C LEU A 214 -8.42 7.85 30.41
N ASP A 215 -8.96 8.40 31.50
CA ASP A 215 -10.36 8.14 31.90
C ASP A 215 -11.38 8.87 31.01
N ASP A 216 -11.03 10.05 30.48
CA ASP A 216 -11.89 10.86 29.60
C ASP A 216 -11.96 10.35 28.15
N LEU A 217 -11.48 9.14 27.88
CA LEU A 217 -11.42 8.57 26.53
C LEU A 217 -12.69 7.79 26.19
N ASP A 218 -13.29 8.16 25.06
CA ASP A 218 -14.37 7.38 24.45
C ASP A 218 -13.86 5.96 24.15
N ALA A 219 -14.46 4.98 24.82
CA ALA A 219 -13.96 3.61 24.82
C ALA A 219 -14.25 2.82 23.53
N THR A 220 -14.80 3.48 22.51
CA THR A 220 -15.40 2.82 21.33
C THR A 220 -14.67 3.10 20.03
N ALA A 221 -13.76 4.07 19.98
CA ALA A 221 -13.05 4.43 18.75
C ALA A 221 -11.57 4.78 19.01
N PRO A 222 -10.66 4.41 18.10
CA PRO A 222 -9.30 4.93 18.11
C PRO A 222 -9.29 6.46 18.07
N ARG A 223 -8.45 7.08 18.89
CA ARG A 223 -8.25 8.53 18.93
C ARG A 223 -6.86 8.88 18.41
N HIS A 224 -6.82 9.71 17.38
CA HIS A 224 -5.59 10.36 16.94
C HIS A 224 -5.22 11.47 17.91
N ILE A 225 -4.00 11.43 18.42
CA ILE A 225 -3.39 12.45 19.25
C ILE A 225 -2.61 13.35 18.30
N ASN A 226 -3.02 14.61 18.21
CA ASN A 226 -2.26 15.64 17.49
C ASN A 226 -1.62 16.57 18.51
N ALA A 227 -0.30 16.70 18.46
CA ALA A 227 0.48 17.39 19.49
C ALA A 227 0.08 18.87 19.65
N ASP A 228 -0.30 19.53 18.56
CA ASP A 228 -0.67 20.95 18.60
C ASP A 228 -2.09 21.14 19.16
N LEU A 229 -3.02 20.27 18.78
CA LEU A 229 -4.38 20.29 19.31
C LEU A 229 -4.41 19.95 20.81
N GLU A 230 -3.75 18.86 21.19
CA GLU A 230 -3.79 18.33 22.56
C GLU A 230 -3.02 19.21 23.55
N ARG A 231 -2.09 20.05 23.07
CA ARG A 231 -1.44 21.08 23.90
C ARG A 231 -2.45 22.00 24.59
N SER A 232 -3.58 22.30 23.92
CA SER A 232 -4.64 23.15 24.47
C SER A 232 -5.75 22.36 25.17
N ARG A 233 -6.07 21.16 24.66
CA ARG A 233 -7.21 20.35 25.11
C ARG A 233 -6.90 19.48 26.33
N SER A 234 -5.76 18.79 26.33
CA SER A 234 -5.33 17.91 27.40
C SER A 234 -3.79 17.90 27.50
N PRO A 235 -3.19 18.87 28.21
CA PRO A 235 -1.74 19.01 28.27
C PRO A 235 -1.06 17.81 28.93
N LEU A 236 -1.74 17.11 29.85
CA LEU A 236 -1.24 15.88 30.45
C LEU A 236 -1.17 14.73 29.44
N LEU A 237 -2.18 14.60 28.59
CA LEU A 237 -2.18 13.61 27.50
C LEU A 237 -1.09 13.94 26.47
N ASN A 238 -0.93 15.22 26.11
CA ASN A 238 0.13 15.64 25.21
C ASN A 238 1.53 15.35 25.78
N SER A 239 1.72 15.60 27.08
CA SER A 239 2.96 15.29 27.81
C SER A 239 3.26 13.80 27.84
N LEU A 240 2.23 12.95 28.01
CA LEU A 240 2.38 11.49 27.97
C LEU A 240 2.94 10.99 26.64
N PHE A 241 2.61 11.64 25.52
CA PHE A 241 3.14 11.33 24.19
C PHE A 241 4.44 12.10 23.87
N GLY A 242 5.05 12.79 24.84
CA GLY A 242 6.27 13.57 24.62
C GLY A 242 6.07 14.77 23.69
N ASN A 243 4.86 15.33 23.63
CA ASN A 243 4.45 16.36 22.68
C ASN A 243 4.60 15.93 21.21
N ALA A 244 4.44 14.63 20.93
CA ALA A 244 4.41 14.09 19.59
C ALA A 244 3.01 13.59 19.21
N ASP A 245 2.77 13.47 17.90
CA ASP A 245 1.57 12.84 17.39
C ASP A 245 1.55 11.35 17.77
N GLY A 246 0.35 10.80 17.95
CA GLY A 246 0.19 9.42 18.36
C GLY A 246 -1.19 8.86 18.06
N LEU A 247 -1.35 7.58 18.35
CA LEU A 247 -2.63 6.88 18.24
C LEU A 247 -2.93 6.17 19.54
N LEU A 248 -4.12 6.39 20.07
CA LEU A 248 -4.64 5.66 21.22
C LEU A 248 -5.78 4.76 20.76
N VAL A 249 -5.70 3.47 21.07
CA VAL A 249 -6.72 2.48 20.72
C VAL A 249 -7.33 1.94 22.01
N PRO A 250 -8.56 2.35 22.37
CA PRO A 250 -9.23 1.83 23.56
C PRO A 250 -9.68 0.38 23.31
N TYR A 251 -9.61 -0.45 24.34
CA TYR A 251 -10.19 -1.79 24.36
C TYR A 251 -11.07 -1.96 25.60
N ARG A 252 -12.27 -2.52 25.40
CA ARG A 252 -13.15 -2.99 26.47
C ARG A 252 -13.64 -4.39 26.10
N ASP A 253 -13.59 -5.28 27.07
CA ASP A 253 -14.28 -6.57 26.99
C ASP A 253 -15.79 -6.29 27.08
N GLN A 254 -16.57 -6.79 26.11
CA GLN A 254 -18.03 -6.67 26.11
C GLN A 254 -18.68 -7.87 26.81
#